data_AF-A0A2E4QE15-F1
#
_entry.id   AF-A0A2E4QE15-F1
#
_cell.length_a   1.000
_cell.length_b   1.000
_cell.length_c   1.000
_cell.angle_alpha   90.00
_cell.angle_beta   90.00
_cell.angle_gamma   90.00
#
_symmetry.space_group_name_H-M   'P 1'
#
loop_
_entity.id
_entity.type
_entity.pdbx_description
1 polymer ?
#
loop_
_entity_poly.entity_id
_entity_poly.type
_entity_poly.pdbx_seq_one_letter_code
_entity_poly.pdbx_strand_id
1 'polypeptide(L)' 'MGISGISPLSLLLVFMIAVLLFGSKRLSQLGKDLGSAIAGFNDGLKAKQVSEQAQKERDDV' A
#
# COMPACT_ATOMS: atom_id res chain seq x y z
N MET A 1 25.07 3.58 2.94
CA MET A 1 24.64 3.21 4.31
C MET A 1 23.14 3.04 4.30
N GLY A 2 22.68 1.90 3.77
CA GLY A 2 21.25 1.60 3.64
C GLY A 2 20.74 0.89 4.89
N ILE A 3 19.43 0.70 4.93
CA ILE A 3 18.62 -0.12 5.87
C ILE A 3 19.05 -1.59 6.05
N SER A 4 20.31 -1.94 5.76
CA SER A 4 20.89 -3.29 5.81
C SER A 4 21.02 -3.90 7.23
N GLY A 5 20.49 -3.23 8.26
CA GLY A 5 20.39 -3.75 9.63
C GLY A 5 19.00 -4.27 10.01
N ILE A 6 17.95 -3.96 9.22
CA ILE A 6 16.60 -4.47 9.50
C ILE A 6 16.43 -5.78 8.75
N SER A 7 16.73 -6.88 9.42
CA SER A 7 16.41 -8.21 8.91
C SER A 7 14.88 -8.33 8.79
N PRO A 8 14.34 -8.86 7.67
CA PRO A 8 12.89 -9.12 7.53
C PRO A 8 12.30 -9.88 8.72
N LEU A 9 13.11 -10.70 9.38
CA LEU A 9 12.73 -11.49 10.56
C LEU A 9 12.52 -10.62 11.82
N SER A 10 13.29 -9.52 11.97
CA SER A 10 13.09 -8.55 13.05
C SER A 10 11.76 -7.80 12.90
N LEU A 11 11.39 -7.45 11.67
CA LEU A 11 10.11 -6.81 11.37
C LEU A 11 8.93 -7.74 11.71
N LEU A 12 9.07 -9.04 11.42
CA LEU A 12 8.08 -10.06 11.79
C LEU A 12 7.90 -10.18 13.31
N LEU A 13 9.00 -10.15 14.07
CA LEU A 13 8.96 -10.23 15.54
C LEU A 13 8.24 -9.01 16.14
N VAL A 14 8.59 -7.80 15.67
CA VAL A 14 7.93 -6.56 16.09
C VAL A 14 6.45 -6.57 15.71
N PHE A 15 6.12 -7.04 14.51
CA PHE A 15 4.75 -7.18 14.05
C PHE A 15 3.95 -8.16 14.91
N MET A 16 4.54 -9.30 15.30
CA MET A 16 3.91 -10.27 16.20
C MET A 16 3.54 -9.63 17.54
N ILE A 17 4.47 -8.87 18.13
CA ILE A 17 4.24 -8.16 19.40
C ILE A 17 3.17 -7.09 19.21
N ALA A 18 3.22 -6.32 18.12
CA ALA A 18 2.20 -5.32 17.81
C ALA A 18 0.80 -5.97 17.67
N VAL A 19 0.68 -7.10 16.98
CA VAL A 19 -0.59 -7.84 16.86
C VAL A 19 -1.10 -8.28 18.22
N LEU A 20 -0.23 -8.73 19.13
CA LEU A 20 -0.60 -9.12 20.49
C LEU A 20 -1.06 -7.93 21.34
N LEU A 21 -0.39 -6.77 21.24
CA LEU A 21 -0.73 -5.56 21.98
C LEU A 21 -2.03 -4.90 21.51
N PHE A 22 -2.18 -4.76 20.18
CA PHE A 22 -3.36 -4.14 19.59
C PHE A 22 -4.54 -5.13 19.47
N GLY A 23 -4.26 -6.43 19.48
CA GLY A 23 -5.21 -7.49 19.19
C GLY A 23 -5.54 -7.59 17.69
N SER A 24 -5.82 -8.80 17.22
CA SER A 24 -6.15 -9.08 15.82
C SER A 24 -7.38 -8.29 15.32
N LYS A 25 -8.34 -8.01 16.20
CA LYS A 25 -9.58 -7.32 15.87
C LYS A 25 -9.36 -5.85 15.51
N ARG A 26 -8.52 -5.13 16.26
CA ARG A 26 -8.20 -3.71 15.96
C ARG A 26 -7.31 -3.60 14.74
N LEU A 27 -6.32 -4.50 14.61
CA LEU A 27 -5.44 -4.52 13.45
C LEU A 27 -6.19 -4.83 12.15
N SER A 28 -7.17 -5.75 12.20
CA SER A 28 -8.03 -6.06 11.04
C SER A 28 -8.93 -4.88 10.66
N GLN A 29 -9.53 -4.20 11.63
CA GLN A 29 -10.37 -3.03 11.37
C GLN A 29 -9.56 -1.89 10.73
N LEU A 30 -8.41 -1.54 11.31
CA LEU A 30 -7.50 -0.53 10.76
C LEU A 30 -6.96 -0.94 9.39
N GLY A 31 -6.59 -2.21 9.21
CA GLY A 31 -6.10 -2.73 7.93
C GLY A 31 -7.16 -2.69 6.83
N LYS A 32 -8.43 -2.93 7.16
CA LYS A 32 -9.54 -2.84 6.20
C LYS A 32 -9.77 -1.38 5.77
N ASP A 33 -9.76 -0.45 6.72
CA ASP A 33 -9.98 0.97 6.44
C ASP A 33 -8.83 1.54 5.60
N LEU A 34 -7.58 1.31 6.03
CA LEU A 34 -6.38 1.72 5.29
C LEU A 34 -6.26 1.02 3.94
N GLY A 35 -6.58 -0.28 3.87
CA GLY A 35 -6.52 -1.07 2.64
C GLY A 35 -7.53 -0.56 1.59
N SER A 36 -8.74 -0.20 2.02
CA SER A 36 -9.76 0.35 1.12
C SER A 36 -9.34 1.71 0.54
N ALA A 37 -8.71 2.58 1.35
CA ALA A 37 -8.21 3.87 0.90
C ALA A 37 -7.06 3.73 -0.10
N ILE A 38 -6.11 2.82 0.16
CA ILE A 38 -4.98 2.55 -0.73
C ILE A 38 -5.47 1.91 -2.05
N ALA A 39 -6.46 1.02 -2.00
CA ALA A 39 -7.06 0.43 -3.19
C ALA A 39 -7.65 1.51 -4.12
N GLY A 40 -8.48 2.41 -3.58
CA GLY A 40 -9.04 3.52 -4.35
C GLY A 40 -7.98 4.48 -4.92
N PHE A 41 -6.89 4.70 -4.18
CA PHE A 41 -5.75 5.50 -4.67
C PHE A 41 -5.06 4.84 -5.87
N ASN A 42 -4.80 3.53 -5.81
CA ASN A 42 -4.18 2.79 -6.90
C ASN A 42 -5.06 2.75 -8.16
N ASP A 43 -6.38 2.59 -8.00
CA ASP A 43 -7.32 2.64 -9.12
C ASP A 43 -7.35 4.02 -9.78
N GLY A 44 -7.30 5.09 -8.99
CA GLY A 44 -7.17 6.46 -9.52
C GLY A 44 -5.88 6.70 -10.30
N LEU A 45 -4.76 6.15 -9.84
CA LEU A 45 -3.49 6.23 -10.57
C LEU A 45 -3.55 5.50 -11.92
N LYS A 46 -4.15 4.31 -11.96
CA LYS A 46 -4.34 3.55 -13.21
C LYS A 46 -5.27 4.29 -14.18
N ALA A 47 -6.37 4.84 -13.69
CA ALA A 47 -7.28 5.65 -14.51
C ALA A 47 -6.56 6.84 -15.13
N LYS A 48 -5.73 7.55 -14.35
CA LYS A 48 -4.93 8.68 -14.84
C LYS A 48 -3.94 8.26 -15.94
N GLN A 49 -3.25 7.13 -15.77
CA GLN A 49 -2.32 6.62 -16.79
C GLN A 49 -3.02 6.26 -18.10
N VAL A 50 -4.19 5.63 -18.04
CA VAL A 50 -4.99 5.30 -19.23
C VAL A 50 -5.47 6.57 -19.94
N SER A 51 -5.91 7.58 -19.18
CA SER A 51 -6.28 8.89 -19.74
C SER A 51 -5.10 9.63 -20.38
N GLU A 52 -3.91 9.58 -19.77
CA GLU A 52 -2.70 10.20 -20.31
C GLU A 52 -2.19 9.48 -21.58
N GLN A 53 -2.34 8.16 -21.68
CA GLN A 53 -2.02 7.39 -22.89
C GLN A 53 -3.00 7.67 -24.03
N ALA A 54 -4.31 7.71 -23.75
CA ALA A 54 -5.33 8.03 -24.74
C ALA A 54 -5.27 9.48 -25.24
N GLN A 55 -4.76 10.40 -24.42
CA GLN A 55 -4.54 11.79 -24.80
C GLN A 55 -3.31 11.93 -25.72
N LYS A 56 -2.18 11.25 -25.40
CA LYS A 56 -0.98 11.25 -26.24
C LYS A 56 -1.21 10.66 -27.63
N GLU A 57 -2.01 9.60 -27.73
CA GLU A 57 -2.31 8.96 -29.03
C GLU A 57 -3.20 9.82 -29.95
N ARG A 58 -3.84 10.88 -29.44
CA ARG A 58 -4.64 11.82 -30.25
C ARG A 58 -3.90 13.09 -30.67
N ASP A 59 -2.81 13.44 -30.00
CA ASP A 59 -1.97 14.59 -30.35
C ASP A 59 -0.86 14.22 -31.37
N ASP A 60 -0.60 12.91 -31.60
CA ASP A 60 0.39 12.37 -32.55
C ASP A 60 -0.21 11.88 -33.90
N VAL A 61 -1.52 12.07 -34.15
CA VAL A 61 -2.22 11.71 -35.42
C VAL A 61 -2.86 12.95 -36.05
#